data_AF-A0A2D4K6F0-F1
#
_entry.id   AF-A0A2D4K6F0-F1
#
_cell.length_a   1.000
_cell.length_b   1.000
_cell.length_c   1.000
_cell.angle_alpha   90.00
_cell.angle_beta   90.00
_cell.angle_gamma   90.00
#
_symmetry.space_group_name_H-M   'P 1'
#
loop_
_entity.id
_entity.type
_entity.pdbx_description
1 polymer ?
#
loop_
_entity_poly.entity_id
_entity_poly.type
_entity_poly.pdbx_seq_one_letter_code
_entity_poly.pdbx_strand_id
1 'polypeptide(L)'
;VWDKGENGEWHCTASWKTHSGSVWRVTWAHPEFGQVLASCSFDRTAAVWEEIVGESNDKLRGQSHWVKRTTLVDSRTSVTDVKFAPKHMGLMLATCSADGVVR
;
A
#
# COMPACT_ATOMS: atom_id res chain seq x y z
N VAL A 1 4.03 -6.76 5.33
CA VAL A 1 4.06 -5.74 6.38
C VAL A 1 4.71 -6.36 7.59
N TRP A 2 5.53 -5.59 8.29
CA TRP A 2 6.32 -6.08 9.42
C TRP A 2 6.17 -5.10 10.56
N ASP A 3 5.98 -5.66 11.75
CA ASP A 3 5.87 -4.90 12.98
C ASP A 3 7.11 -5.20 13.83
N LYS A 4 7.56 -4.19 14.58
CA LYS A 4 8.69 -4.32 15.48
C LYS A 4 8.17 -4.54 16.90
N GLY A 5 8.47 -5.69 17.49
CA GLY A 5 8.11 -6.03 18.86
C GLY A 5 8.88 -5.19 19.89
N GLU A 6 8.41 -5.22 21.14
CA GLU A 6 9.07 -4.51 22.26
C GLU A 6 10.49 -4.99 22.52
N ASN A 7 10.77 -6.27 22.23
CA ASN A 7 12.11 -6.87 22.27
C ASN A 7 13.02 -6.42 21.11
N GLY A 8 12.49 -5.63 20.17
CA GLY A 8 13.20 -5.14 18.99
C GLY A 8 13.23 -6.10 17.80
N GLU A 9 12.61 -7.28 17.92
CA GLU A 9 12.51 -8.25 16.82
C GLU A 9 11.44 -7.84 15.81
N TRP A 10 11.65 -8.22 14.55
CA TRP A 10 10.69 -7.97 13.47
C TRP A 10 9.81 -9.19 13.24
N HIS A 11 8.50 -8.99 13.21
CA HIS A 11 7.52 -10.03 12.93
C HIS A 11 6.72 -9.69 11.67
N CYS A 12 6.60 -10.66 10.75
CA CYS A 12 5.81 -10.48 9.54
C CYS A 12 4.32 -10.57 9.89
N THR A 13 3.65 -9.42 9.89
CA THR A 13 2.22 -9.30 10.22
C THR A 13 1.32 -9.46 9.02
N ALA A 14 1.81 -9.33 7.79
CA ALA A 14 1.00 -9.63 6.62
C ALA A 14 1.85 -9.89 5.36
N SER A 15 1.45 -10.88 4.57
CA SER A 15 2.02 -11.17 3.26
C SER A 15 0.90 -11.61 2.32
N TRP A 16 0.73 -10.91 1.20
CA TRP A 16 -0.34 -11.20 0.24
C TRP A 16 0.08 -10.83 -1.19
N LYS A 17 -0.63 -11.43 -2.16
CA LYS A 17 -0.45 -11.10 -3.58
C LYS A 17 -1.23 -9.83 -3.92
N THR A 18 -0.53 -8.79 -4.34
CA THR A 18 -1.11 -7.46 -4.61
C THR A 18 -1.44 -7.25 -6.10
N HIS A 19 -0.53 -7.68 -6.98
CA HIS A 19 -0.49 -7.36 -8.41
C HIS A 19 -0.24 -8.61 -9.26
N SER A 20 -0.53 -8.54 -10.57
CA SER A 20 -0.22 -9.62 -11.52
C SER A 20 1.18 -9.52 -12.12
N GLY A 21 1.86 -8.38 -11.91
CA GLY A 21 3.25 -8.14 -12.31
C GLY A 21 4.10 -7.64 -11.16
N SER A 22 5.40 -7.46 -11.43
CA SER A 22 6.38 -6.98 -10.44
C SER A 22 5.95 -5.65 -9.82
N VAL A 23 5.92 -5.62 -8.48
CA VAL A 23 5.68 -4.39 -7.71
C VAL A 23 6.97 -3.59 -7.69
N TRP A 24 6.90 -2.32 -8.08
CA TRP A 24 8.09 -1.45 -8.20
C TRP A 24 8.23 -0.48 -7.05
N ARG A 25 7.11 0.01 -6.52
CA ARG A 25 7.09 0.93 -5.38
C ARG A 25 5.94 0.62 -4.43
N VAL A 26 6.20 0.93 -3.17
CA VAL A 26 5.22 0.97 -2.08
C VAL A 26 5.42 2.25 -1.29
N THR A 27 4.34 2.82 -0.75
CA THR A 27 4.40 4.04 0.06
C THR A 27 3.29 4.02 1.09
N TRP A 28 3.58 4.56 2.27
CA TRP A 28 2.61 4.71 3.35
C TRP A 28 1.99 6.09 3.32
N ALA A 29 0.69 6.18 3.57
CA ALA A 29 0.04 7.45 3.82
C ALA A 29 0.45 7.99 5.19
N HIS A 30 0.17 9.28 5.41
CA HIS A 30 0.33 9.84 6.75
C HIS A 30 -0.63 9.15 7.74
N PRO A 31 -0.20 8.81 8.99
CA PRO A 31 -1.01 8.05 9.94
C PRO A 31 -2.36 8.67 10.33
N GLU A 32 -2.52 9.98 10.12
CA GLU A 32 -3.79 10.71 10.33
C GLU A 32 -4.92 10.19 9.43
N PHE A 33 -4.58 9.55 8.31
CA PHE A 33 -5.53 8.89 7.42
C PHE A 33 -5.70 7.39 7.71
N GLY A 34 -5.13 6.90 8.82
CA GLY A 34 -5.09 5.49 9.18
C GLY A 34 -3.92 4.72 8.58
N GLN A 35 -3.95 3.40 8.72
CA GLN A 35 -2.95 2.49 8.15
C GLN A 35 -3.26 2.22 6.68
N VAL A 36 -2.82 3.16 5.84
CA VAL A 36 -3.02 3.11 4.39
C VAL A 36 -1.68 2.96 3.68
N LEU A 37 -1.64 2.02 2.75
CA LEU A 37 -0.48 1.74 1.89
C LEU A 37 -0.90 1.77 0.42
N ALA A 38 -0.08 2.38 -0.42
CA ALA A 38 -0.22 2.30 -1.87
C ALA A 38 0.92 1.48 -2.46
N SER A 39 0.62 0.73 -3.53
CA SER A 39 1.58 -0.03 -4.33
C SER A 39 1.40 0.25 -5.81
N CYS A 40 2.47 0.18 -6.60
CA CYS A 40 2.39 0.27 -8.07
C CYS A 40 3.21 -0.81 -8.76
N SER A 41 2.81 -1.18 -9.98
CA SER A 41 3.33 -2.37 -10.65
C SER A 41 3.54 -2.22 -12.16
N PHE A 42 4.35 -3.14 -12.68
CA PHE A 42 4.50 -3.43 -14.10
C PHE A 42 3.15 -3.72 -14.80
N ASP A 43 2.17 -4.24 -14.06
CA ASP A 43 0.83 -4.54 -14.56
C ASP A 43 -0.03 -3.32 -14.94
N ARG A 44 0.57 -2.12 -14.88
CA ARG A 44 -0.02 -0.81 -15.24
C ARG A 44 -1.01 -0.28 -14.22
N THR A 45 -1.05 -0.85 -13.03
CA THR A 45 -1.96 -0.41 -11.97
C THR A 45 -1.22 0.11 -10.76
N ALA A 46 -1.89 0.99 -10.01
CA ALA A 46 -1.58 1.25 -8.62
C ALA A 46 -2.76 0.80 -7.76
N ALA A 47 -2.52 0.31 -6.56
CA ALA A 47 -3.55 -0.14 -5.64
C ALA A 47 -3.39 0.53 -4.28
N VAL A 48 -4.51 0.87 -3.65
CA VAL A 48 -4.54 1.41 -2.28
C VAL A 48 -5.13 0.35 -1.37
N TRP A 49 -4.45 0.13 -0.25
CA TRP A 49 -4.75 -0.89 0.75
C TRP A 49 -4.93 -0.20 2.09
N GLU A 50 -5.89 -0.69 2.86
CA GLU A 50 -6.13 -0.25 4.23
C GLU A 50 -6.11 -1.46 5.15
N GLU A 51 -5.43 -1.32 6.28
CA GLU A 51 -5.47 -2.32 7.33
C GLU A 51 -6.78 -2.21 8.10
N ILE A 52 -7.51 -3.31 8.21
CA ILE A 52 -8.70 -3.41 9.06
C ILE A 52 -8.27 -3.97 10.41
N VAL A 53 -8.26 -3.09 11.42
CA VAL A 53 -8.08 -3.50 12.81
C VAL A 53 -9.42 -4.04 13.32
N GLY A 54 -9.63 -5.35 13.17
CA GLY A 54 -10.73 -6.06 13.81
C GLY A 54 -10.29 -6.64 15.16
N GLU A 55 -11.24 -6.82 16.07
CA GLU A 55 -11.08 -7.58 17.33
C GLU A 55 -10.83 -9.08 17.05
N SER A 56 -9.77 -9.42 16.33
CA SER A 56 -9.30 -10.80 16.32
C SER A 56 -8.70 -11.07 17.71
N ASN A 57 -9.57 -11.51 18.62
CA ASN A 57 -9.21 -12.20 19.87
C ASN A 57 -8.36 -13.47 19.60
N ASP A 58 -8.19 -13.82 18.32
CA ASP A 58 -7.37 -14.90 17.83
C ASP A 58 -5.88 -14.49 17.80
N LYS A 59 -5.29 -14.41 19.00
CA LYS A 59 -3.84 -14.30 19.21
C LYS A 59 -3.03 -15.39 18.49
N LEU A 60 -3.67 -16.42 17.94
CA LEU A 60 -3.05 -17.48 17.18
C LEU A 60 -2.81 -17.16 15.70
N ARG A 61 -3.41 -16.10 15.14
CA ARG A 61 -3.22 -15.79 13.71
C ARG A 61 -2.24 -14.69 13.40
N GLY A 62 -1.95 -13.76 14.33
CA GLY A 62 -0.87 -12.76 14.21
C GLY A 62 -0.82 -11.94 12.91
N GLN A 63 -1.85 -12.05 12.06
CA GLN A 63 -1.85 -11.52 10.71
C GLN A 63 -2.88 -10.42 10.58
N SER A 64 -2.39 -9.22 10.32
CA SER A 64 -3.18 -8.05 9.99
C SER A 64 -3.94 -8.26 8.69
N HIS A 65 -5.22 -7.89 8.68
CA HIS A 65 -6.08 -8.03 7.51
C HIS A 65 -6.04 -6.75 6.65
N TRP A 66 -5.46 -6.86 5.45
CA TRP A 66 -5.33 -5.75 4.50
C TRP A 66 -6.39 -5.85 3.41
N VAL A 67 -7.23 -4.81 3.27
CA VAL A 67 -8.30 -4.73 2.28
C VAL A 67 -7.90 -3.79 1.16
N LYS A 68 -8.06 -4.24 -0.08
CA LYS A 68 -7.90 -3.38 -1.27
C LYS A 68 -9.08 -2.40 -1.34
N ARG A 69 -8.82 -1.11 -1.16
CA ARG A 69 -9.84 -0.06 -1.23
C ARG A 69 -10.11 0.38 -2.67
N THR A 70 -9.06 0.53 -3.47
CA THR A 70 -9.20 0.90 -4.88
C THR A 70 -8.03 0.41 -5.72
N THR A 71 -8.23 0.38 -7.04
CA THR A 71 -7.18 0.18 -8.06
C THR A 71 -7.27 1.32 -9.07
N LEU A 72 -6.16 2.01 -9.25
CA LEU A 72 -5.98 3.05 -10.27
C LEU A 72 -5.47 2.37 -11.55
N VAL A 73 -6.25 2.53 -12.63
CA VAL A 73 -6.03 1.86 -13.92
C VAL A 73 -5.85 2.84 -15.08
N ASP A 74 -5.66 4.13 -14.77
CA ASP A 74 -5.63 5.21 -15.76
C ASP A 74 -4.34 5.20 -16.62
N SER A 75 -3.33 4.46 -16.18
CA SER A 75 -2.06 4.34 -16.88
C SER A 75 -2.15 3.37 -18.06
N ARG A 76 -1.66 3.81 -19.22
CA ARG A 76 -1.57 2.98 -20.43
C ARG A 76 -0.33 2.08 -20.43
N THR A 77 0.65 2.40 -19.59
CA THR A 77 1.92 1.66 -19.45
C THR A 77 2.21 1.35 -17.98
N SER A 78 3.31 0.66 -17.71
CA SER A 78 3.72 0.30 -16.35
C SER A 78 3.87 1.53 -15.46
N VAL A 79 3.41 1.44 -14.20
CA VAL A 79 3.47 2.53 -13.22
C VAL A 79 4.75 2.38 -12.40
N THR A 80 5.68 3.32 -12.59
CA THR A 80 7.05 3.31 -12.06
C THR A 80 7.17 3.86 -10.65
N ASP A 81 6.31 4.80 -10.25
CA ASP A 81 6.30 5.34 -8.90
C ASP A 81 4.90 5.70 -8.41
N VAL A 82 4.76 5.71 -7.09
CA VAL A 82 3.58 6.15 -6.36
C VAL A 82 4.02 6.83 -5.06
N LYS A 83 3.44 8.01 -4.78
CA LYS A 83 3.72 8.81 -3.58
C LYS A 83 2.47 9.48 -3.06
N PHE A 84 2.24 9.40 -1.75
CA PHE A 84 1.23 10.23 -1.09
C PHE A 84 1.72 11.68 -0.97
N ALA A 85 0.78 12.61 -1.06
CA ALA A 85 1.00 14.02 -0.81
C ALA A 85 1.21 14.29 0.70
N PRO A 86 1.79 15.44 1.06
CA PRO A 86 1.82 15.90 2.44
C PRO A 86 0.42 16.00 3.04
N LYS A 87 0.28 15.66 4.33
CA LYS A 87 -1.02 15.56 5.02
C LYS A 87 -1.91 16.79 4.94
N HIS A 88 -1.32 18.00 4.88
CA HIS A 88 -2.08 19.25 4.82
C HIS A 88 -2.80 19.46 3.49
N MET A 89 -2.51 18.65 2.46
CA MET A 89 -3.24 18.62 1.19
C MET A 89 -4.37 17.58 1.18
N GLY A 90 -4.57 16.85 2.29
CA GLY A 90 -5.50 15.72 2.36
C GLY A 90 -4.89 14.41 1.85
N LEU A 91 -5.74 13.38 1.72
CA LEU A 91 -5.34 12.07 1.20
C LEU A 91 -5.29 12.09 -0.33
N MET A 92 -4.19 12.62 -0.85
CA MET A 92 -3.89 12.64 -2.28
C MET A 92 -2.67 11.76 -2.56
N LEU A 93 -2.60 11.20 -3.76
CA LEU A 93 -1.42 10.47 -4.23
C LEU A 93 -1.14 10.83 -5.69
N ALA A 94 0.13 10.79 -6.06
CA ALA A 94 0.57 10.91 -7.44
C ALA A 94 1.20 9.60 -7.91
N THR A 95 1.03 9.29 -9.19
CA THR A 95 1.67 8.17 -9.88
C THR A 95 2.43 8.67 -11.09
N CYS A 96 3.54 8.02 -11.44
CA CYS A 96 4.21 8.24 -12.72
C CYS A 96 4.29 6.92 -13.50
N SER A 97 4.11 7.02 -14.81
CA SER A 97 4.14 5.88 -15.72
C SER A 97 5.30 5.96 -16.71
N ALA A 98 5.66 4.79 -17.26
CA ALA A 98 6.78 4.66 -18.20
C ALA A 98 6.63 5.48 -19.49
N ASP A 99 5.40 5.87 -19.85
CA ASP A 99 5.07 6.80 -20.94
C ASP A 99 5.35 8.28 -20.59
N GLY A 100 5.85 8.58 -19.40
CA GLY A 100 6.19 9.92 -18.94
C GLY A 100 5.01 10.72 -18.38
N VAL A 101 3.84 10.11 -18.20
CA VAL A 101 2.66 10.78 -17.66
C VAL A 101 2.64 10.70 -16.13
N VAL A 102 2.40 11.86 -15.49
CA VAL A 102 2.12 11.95 -14.05
C VAL A 102 0.63 12.19 -13.86
N ARG A 103 0.02 11.47 -12.92
CA ARG A 103 -1.39 11.60 -12.52
C ARG A 103 -1.49 11.77 -11.02
#